data_AF-A0A1V5ECB4-F1
#
_entry.id   AF-A0A1V5ECB4-F1
#
_cell.length_a   1.000
_cell.length_b   1.000
_cell.length_c   1.000
_cell.angle_alpha   90.00
_cell.angle_beta   90.00
_cell.angle_gamma   90.00
#
_symmetry.space_group_name_H-M   'P 1'
#
loop_
_entity.id
_entity.type
_entity.pdbx_description
1 polymer ?
#
loop_
_entity_poly.entity_id
_entity_poly.type
_entity_poly.pdbx_seq_one_letter_code
_entity_poly.pdbx_strand_id
1 'polypeptide(L)'
;MGHIHNPDREYRLLQQRLDRNVTGAPDSPHFMEILKILFTPEDAAIARQIPTRFITVERLAKKLGMETARLDDWVTAMALRGLVIDIGRGRRRLVSLAPVVIGFFEYTFMRTDDTLPLKELARLFDAYMHSDDRFARSVFTADTQIGRSLVREEALPEGDYTEILDWERATWLIESATAASVSICACRHKASHLGKACDRLQENCIALNMGAEILVKNGFARPVSTAEALTILERSKDQGLAQTGDNVQKGAAYICNCCGCCCEMMKAVRVMGLRNAIVTSNWTVEIDESKCRGCGKCAKLCPVELIDMVPVDSEDGGKPRKKARHEGEFCLGCGVCYTGCKSGAIRMKPRVKRVFTPETTFDKIIAMAIERGKLAHLVFEGHGHWGWRAFGRIAAVLENTAPARALMAIGPLRSAFFEAVVRKARTSI
;
A
#
# COMPACT_ATOMS: atom_id res chain seq x y z
N MET A 1 11.24 -65.34 -11.78
CA MET A 1 10.73 -64.88 -10.47
C MET A 1 9.69 -63.82 -10.74
N GLY A 2 8.43 -64.04 -10.37
CA GLY A 2 7.37 -63.06 -10.62
C GLY A 2 7.54 -61.86 -9.69
N HIS A 3 7.80 -60.68 -10.24
CA HIS A 3 7.73 -59.44 -9.46
C HIS A 3 6.27 -59.21 -9.06
N ILE A 4 5.97 -59.35 -7.77
CA ILE A 4 4.66 -58.99 -7.22
C ILE A 4 4.51 -57.47 -7.39
N HIS A 5 3.79 -57.08 -8.45
CA HIS A 5 3.60 -55.68 -8.83
C HIS A 5 2.58 -55.05 -7.89
N ASN A 6 3.02 -54.69 -6.68
CA ASN A 6 2.19 -53.97 -5.73
C ASN A 6 2.06 -52.51 -6.20
N PRO A 7 0.90 -52.04 -6.71
CA PRO A 7 0.77 -50.67 -7.23
C PRO A 7 0.98 -49.62 -6.14
N ASP A 8 0.60 -49.90 -4.89
CA ASP A 8 0.84 -49.00 -3.75
C ASP A 8 2.35 -48.80 -3.47
N ARG A 9 3.22 -49.69 -3.97
CA ARG A 9 4.67 -49.50 -3.91
C ARG A 9 5.12 -48.30 -4.75
N GLU A 10 4.65 -48.15 -5.98
CA GLU A 10 5.10 -47.05 -6.84
C GLU A 10 4.51 -45.71 -6.38
N TYR A 11 3.27 -45.69 -5.88
CA TYR A 11 2.72 -44.50 -5.21
C TYR A 11 3.49 -44.14 -3.93
N ARG A 12 3.87 -45.11 -3.08
CA ARG A 12 4.70 -44.86 -1.90
C ARG A 12 6.09 -44.36 -2.27
N LEU A 13 6.68 -44.91 -3.33
CA LEU A 13 7.98 -44.45 -3.84
C LEU A 13 7.89 -43.07 -4.52
N LEU A 14 6.73 -42.67 -5.03
CA LEU A 14 6.45 -41.31 -5.49
C LEU A 14 6.23 -40.35 -4.32
N GLN A 15 5.47 -40.73 -3.29
CA GLN A 15 5.33 -39.99 -2.02
C GLN A 15 6.73 -39.70 -1.43
N GLN A 16 7.53 -40.74 -1.20
CA GLN A 16 8.90 -40.61 -0.68
C GLN A 16 9.83 -39.78 -1.59
N ARG A 17 9.50 -39.67 -2.88
CA ARG A 17 10.23 -38.82 -3.82
C ARG A 17 9.79 -37.36 -3.70
N LEU A 18 8.50 -37.09 -3.56
CA LEU A 18 7.93 -35.76 -3.35
C LEU A 18 8.33 -35.20 -1.98
N ASP A 19 8.43 -36.05 -0.95
CA ASP A 19 8.82 -35.68 0.41
C ASP A 19 10.29 -35.22 0.52
N ARG A 20 11.12 -35.60 -0.46
CA ARG A 20 12.50 -35.08 -0.61
C ARG A 20 12.57 -33.70 -1.26
N ASN A 21 11.44 -33.07 -1.59
CA ASN A 21 11.41 -31.67 -2.01
C ASN A 21 11.44 -30.75 -0.79
N VAL A 22 11.84 -29.49 -1.00
CA VAL A 22 12.11 -28.51 0.08
C VAL A 22 10.89 -28.23 0.98
N THR A 23 9.68 -28.46 0.47
CA THR A 23 8.41 -28.24 1.20
C THR A 23 7.90 -29.48 1.93
N GLY A 24 8.56 -30.63 1.78
CA GLY A 24 8.03 -31.92 2.23
C GLY A 24 6.77 -32.39 1.48
N ALA A 25 6.37 -33.61 1.79
CA ALA A 25 5.14 -34.28 1.40
C ALA A 25 4.93 -35.52 2.30
N PRO A 26 4.77 -35.35 3.64
CA PRO A 26 4.76 -36.45 4.60
C PRO A 26 3.68 -37.49 4.30
N ASP A 27 3.94 -38.75 4.66
CA ASP A 27 3.05 -39.87 4.36
C ASP A 27 1.71 -39.79 5.11
N SER A 28 0.63 -40.02 4.37
CA SER A 28 -0.75 -39.96 4.87
C SER A 28 -1.66 -40.78 3.94
N PRO A 29 -2.64 -41.54 4.48
CA PRO A 29 -3.63 -42.25 3.66
C PRO A 29 -4.34 -41.34 2.65
N HIS A 30 -4.66 -40.10 3.05
CA HIS A 30 -5.30 -39.11 2.18
C HIS A 30 -4.40 -38.70 1.01
N PHE A 31 -3.10 -38.56 1.23
CA PHE A 31 -2.13 -38.23 0.18
C PHE A 31 -1.91 -39.38 -0.80
N MET A 32 -1.90 -40.61 -0.29
CA MET A 32 -1.81 -41.81 -1.14
C MET A 32 -3.01 -41.94 -2.10
N GLU A 33 -4.22 -41.59 -1.67
CA GLU A 33 -5.39 -41.56 -2.56
C GLU A 33 -5.36 -40.39 -3.56
N ILE A 34 -4.81 -39.22 -3.18
CA ILE A 34 -4.54 -38.11 -4.14
C ILE A 34 -3.60 -38.59 -5.26
N LEU A 35 -2.50 -39.27 -4.91
CA LEU A 35 -1.54 -39.76 -5.91
C LEU A 35 -2.16 -40.78 -6.86
N LYS A 36 -3.08 -41.64 -6.38
CA LYS A 36 -3.83 -42.61 -7.20
C LYS A 36 -4.82 -41.97 -8.17
N ILE A 37 -5.39 -40.81 -7.81
CA ILE A 37 -6.28 -40.06 -8.71
C ILE A 37 -5.47 -39.32 -9.78
N LEU A 38 -4.32 -38.76 -9.41
CA LEU A 38 -3.53 -37.90 -10.31
C LEU A 38 -2.60 -38.69 -11.25
N PHE A 39 -2.02 -39.81 -10.79
CA PHE A 39 -1.04 -40.61 -11.54
C PHE A 39 -1.56 -42.02 -11.77
N THR A 40 -1.31 -42.60 -12.95
CA THR A 40 -1.34 -44.07 -13.09
C THR A 40 -0.09 -44.69 -12.42
N PRO A 41 -0.04 -46.02 -12.20
CA PRO A 41 1.17 -46.68 -11.69
C PRO A 41 2.40 -46.44 -12.58
N GLU A 42 2.20 -46.39 -13.91
CA GLU A 42 3.24 -46.10 -14.89
C GLU A 42 3.68 -44.63 -14.84
N ASP A 43 2.73 -43.69 -14.73
CA ASP A 43 3.03 -42.28 -14.55
C ASP A 43 3.84 -42.07 -13.26
N ALA A 44 3.47 -42.73 -12.16
CA ALA A 44 4.19 -42.66 -10.89
C ALA A 44 5.61 -43.23 -10.99
N ALA A 45 5.79 -44.35 -11.70
CA ALA A 45 7.09 -44.97 -11.94
C ALA A 45 8.04 -44.09 -12.80
N ILE A 46 7.50 -43.28 -13.72
CA ILE A 46 8.26 -42.29 -14.49
C ILE A 46 8.52 -41.04 -13.65
N ALA A 47 7.47 -40.45 -13.08
CA ALA A 47 7.50 -39.23 -12.29
C ALA A 47 8.50 -39.32 -11.12
N ARG A 48 8.55 -40.45 -10.41
CA ARG A 48 9.47 -40.62 -9.28
C ARG A 48 10.96 -40.59 -9.67
N GLN A 49 11.27 -40.75 -10.95
CA GLN A 49 12.64 -40.72 -11.48
C GLN A 49 13.08 -39.33 -11.98
N ILE A 50 12.16 -38.36 -12.04
CA ILE A 50 12.46 -36.97 -12.39
C ILE A 50 13.22 -36.30 -11.23
N PRO A 51 14.37 -35.64 -11.46
CA PRO A 51 15.11 -34.89 -10.44
C PRO A 51 14.37 -33.61 -10.00
N THR A 52 14.71 -33.05 -8.83
CA THR A 52 14.09 -31.80 -8.29
C THR A 52 14.59 -30.54 -9.01
N ARG A 53 15.63 -30.67 -9.83
CA ARG A 53 16.10 -29.61 -10.73
C ARG A 53 15.65 -29.93 -12.15
N PHE A 54 15.31 -28.91 -12.93
CA PHE A 54 14.98 -29.03 -14.35
C PHE A 54 16.02 -29.87 -15.13
N ILE A 55 15.53 -30.87 -15.86
CA ILE A 55 16.29 -31.74 -16.76
C ILE A 55 15.72 -31.58 -18.18
N THR A 56 16.55 -31.71 -19.23
CA THR A 56 16.01 -31.68 -20.60
C THR A 56 15.32 -33.01 -20.93
N VAL A 57 14.28 -32.97 -21.77
CA VAL A 57 13.50 -34.18 -22.12
C VAL A 57 14.39 -35.26 -22.74
N GLU A 58 15.36 -34.90 -23.60
CA GLU A 58 16.26 -35.87 -24.23
C GLU A 58 17.21 -36.53 -23.21
N ARG A 59 17.61 -35.80 -22.16
CA ARG A 59 18.43 -36.35 -21.06
C ARG A 59 17.62 -37.25 -20.14
N LEU A 60 16.35 -36.91 -19.88
CA LEU A 60 15.44 -37.74 -19.11
C LEU A 60 15.07 -39.03 -19.88
N ALA A 61 14.82 -38.92 -21.18
CA ALA A 61 14.55 -40.06 -22.08
C ALA A 61 15.72 -41.05 -22.05
N LYS A 62 16.96 -40.57 -22.24
CA LYS A 62 18.17 -41.39 -22.13
C LYS A 62 18.33 -42.05 -20.76
N LYS A 63 17.97 -41.36 -19.67
CA LYS A 63 18.02 -41.92 -18.29
C LYS A 63 16.99 -43.03 -18.09
N LEU A 64 15.80 -42.88 -18.65
CA LEU A 64 14.69 -43.83 -18.53
C LEU A 64 14.76 -45.00 -19.53
N GLY A 65 15.68 -44.96 -20.50
CA GLY A 65 15.70 -45.91 -21.62
C GLY A 65 14.52 -45.74 -22.58
N MET A 66 13.93 -44.54 -22.62
CA MET A 66 12.75 -44.22 -23.44
C MET A 66 13.14 -43.49 -24.73
N GLU A 67 12.31 -43.66 -25.76
CA GLU A 67 12.34 -42.82 -26.97
C GLU A 67 11.95 -41.37 -26.58
N THR A 68 12.55 -40.38 -27.24
CA THR A 68 12.47 -38.97 -26.83
C THR A 68 11.12 -38.34 -27.18
N ALA A 69 10.55 -38.59 -28.36
CA ALA A 69 9.24 -38.07 -28.73
C ALA A 69 8.14 -38.66 -27.82
N ARG A 70 8.16 -39.97 -27.56
CA ARG A 70 7.26 -40.63 -26.60
C ARG A 70 7.34 -40.01 -25.20
N LEU A 71 8.53 -39.62 -24.74
CA LEU A 71 8.65 -38.93 -23.46
C LEU A 71 8.16 -37.47 -23.54
N ASP A 72 8.36 -36.77 -24.65
CA ASP A 72 7.86 -35.39 -24.84
C ASP A 72 6.32 -35.33 -24.87
N ASP A 73 5.66 -36.31 -25.51
CA ASP A 73 4.22 -36.51 -25.46
C ASP A 73 3.74 -36.77 -24.01
N TRP A 74 4.43 -37.66 -23.28
CA TRP A 74 4.12 -37.94 -21.88
C TRP A 74 4.32 -36.71 -21.00
N VAL A 75 5.41 -35.94 -21.17
CA VAL A 75 5.66 -34.68 -20.47
C VAL A 75 4.56 -33.66 -20.78
N THR A 76 4.09 -33.59 -22.03
CA THR A 76 2.95 -32.74 -22.41
C THR A 76 1.68 -33.13 -21.67
N ALA A 77 1.36 -34.43 -21.63
CA ALA A 77 0.18 -34.93 -20.91
C ALA A 77 0.27 -34.73 -19.38
N MET A 78 1.47 -34.79 -18.79
CA MET A 78 1.67 -34.47 -17.37
C MET A 78 1.58 -32.96 -17.09
N ALA A 79 2.15 -32.13 -17.96
CA ALA A 79 2.14 -30.67 -17.83
C ALA A 79 0.71 -30.13 -17.99
N LEU A 80 -0.04 -30.65 -18.97
CA LEU A 80 -1.46 -30.38 -19.14
C LEU A 80 -2.31 -30.80 -17.94
N ARG A 81 -1.87 -31.76 -17.11
CA ARG A 81 -2.49 -32.12 -15.82
C ARG A 81 -1.92 -31.36 -14.61
N GLY A 82 -0.90 -30.52 -14.78
CA GLY A 82 -0.25 -29.79 -13.69
C GLY A 82 0.69 -30.63 -12.82
N LEU A 83 1.12 -31.81 -13.28
CA LEU A 83 1.91 -32.76 -12.50
C LEU A 83 3.43 -32.61 -12.70
N VAL A 84 3.84 -31.97 -13.79
CA VAL A 84 5.21 -31.53 -14.05
C VAL A 84 5.20 -30.07 -14.46
N ILE A 85 6.30 -29.37 -14.21
CA ILE A 85 6.57 -28.03 -14.72
C ILE A 85 7.46 -28.20 -15.94
N ASP A 86 7.01 -27.75 -17.11
CA ASP A 86 7.84 -27.67 -18.31
C ASP A 86 8.06 -26.22 -18.76
N ILE A 87 9.25 -25.96 -19.31
CA ILE A 87 9.64 -24.63 -19.82
C ILE A 87 10.42 -24.76 -21.13
N GLY A 88 10.08 -23.93 -22.11
CA GLY A 88 10.82 -23.79 -23.35
C GLY A 88 12.03 -22.88 -23.18
N ARG A 89 13.23 -23.35 -23.58
CA ARG A 89 14.46 -22.52 -23.60
C ARG A 89 15.16 -22.66 -24.95
N GLY A 90 14.83 -21.77 -25.88
CA GLY A 90 15.27 -21.87 -27.27
C GLY A 90 14.67 -23.12 -27.94
N ARG A 91 15.50 -23.98 -28.52
CA ARG A 91 15.08 -25.24 -29.16
C ARG A 91 15.02 -26.45 -28.21
N ARG A 92 15.04 -26.25 -26.88
CA ARG A 92 15.04 -27.34 -25.89
C ARG A 92 13.89 -27.20 -24.90
N ARG A 93 13.28 -28.32 -24.54
CA ARG A 93 12.27 -28.43 -23.49
C ARG A 93 12.92 -28.94 -22.20
N LEU A 94 12.69 -28.23 -21.10
CA LEU A 94 13.13 -28.58 -19.76
C LEU A 94 11.91 -29.00 -18.94
N VAL A 95 12.04 -30.04 -18.12
CA VAL A 95 10.98 -30.57 -17.25
C VAL A 95 11.48 -30.78 -15.83
N SER A 96 10.62 -30.54 -14.84
CA SER A 96 10.79 -30.90 -13.43
C SER A 96 9.49 -31.48 -12.89
N LEU A 97 9.56 -32.37 -11.90
CA LEU A 97 8.38 -32.79 -11.15
C LEU A 97 7.81 -31.60 -10.38
N ALA A 98 6.50 -31.39 -10.40
CA ALA A 98 5.88 -30.37 -9.57
C ALA A 98 5.96 -30.79 -8.08
N PRO A 99 6.33 -29.90 -7.14
CA PRO A 99 6.18 -30.18 -5.71
C PRO A 99 4.68 -30.18 -5.33
N VAL A 100 4.35 -30.52 -4.09
CA VAL A 100 2.95 -30.44 -3.62
C VAL A 100 2.51 -28.97 -3.59
N VAL A 101 3.31 -28.11 -2.94
CA VAL A 101 3.14 -26.65 -2.82
C VAL A 101 4.52 -26.00 -3.06
N ILE A 102 4.69 -24.88 -3.76
CA ILE A 102 3.77 -24.31 -4.76
C ILE A 102 3.96 -25.15 -6.04
N GLY A 103 2.95 -25.93 -6.41
CA GLY A 103 3.04 -26.92 -7.48
C GLY A 103 1.70 -27.57 -7.80
N PHE A 104 1.62 -28.89 -7.78
CA PHE A 104 0.45 -29.59 -8.32
C PHE A 104 -0.83 -29.42 -7.48
N PHE A 105 -0.75 -29.00 -6.21
CA PHE A 105 -1.93 -28.56 -5.47
C PHE A 105 -2.57 -27.34 -6.16
N GLU A 106 -1.81 -26.25 -6.31
CA GLU A 106 -2.27 -25.04 -7.00
C GLU A 106 -2.67 -25.34 -8.44
N TYR A 107 -1.85 -26.08 -9.20
CA TYR A 107 -2.13 -26.36 -10.61
C TYR A 107 -3.34 -27.28 -10.82
N THR A 108 -3.74 -28.07 -9.81
CA THR A 108 -4.99 -28.85 -9.84
C THR A 108 -6.22 -27.96 -9.66
N PHE A 109 -6.17 -26.98 -8.75
CA PHE A 109 -7.31 -26.12 -8.42
C PHE A 109 -7.36 -24.79 -9.19
N MET A 110 -6.33 -24.44 -9.95
CA MET A 110 -6.33 -23.33 -10.92
C MET A 110 -6.99 -23.70 -12.26
N ARG A 111 -7.46 -24.94 -12.42
CA ARG A 111 -8.15 -25.42 -13.63
C ARG A 111 -9.61 -24.98 -13.65
N THR A 112 -10.18 -24.92 -14.86
CA THR A 112 -11.61 -24.65 -15.10
C THR A 112 -12.23 -25.70 -16.03
N ASP A 113 -11.61 -26.88 -16.15
CA ASP A 113 -12.08 -28.01 -16.94
C ASP A 113 -12.49 -29.18 -16.03
N ASP A 114 -13.45 -30.00 -16.49
CA ASP A 114 -13.97 -31.15 -15.73
C ASP A 114 -13.08 -32.41 -15.87
N THR A 115 -11.79 -32.25 -16.21
CA THR A 115 -10.91 -33.40 -16.53
C THR A 115 -10.44 -34.19 -15.31
N LEU A 116 -10.65 -33.64 -14.10
CA LEU A 116 -10.30 -34.26 -12.83
C LEU A 116 -11.48 -34.21 -11.86
N PRO A 117 -11.61 -35.18 -10.93
CA PRO A 117 -12.67 -35.17 -9.90
C PRO A 117 -12.34 -34.16 -8.79
N LEU A 118 -12.33 -32.86 -9.12
CA LEU A 118 -11.85 -31.77 -8.26
C LEU A 118 -12.53 -31.75 -6.88
N LYS A 119 -13.81 -32.14 -6.79
CA LYS A 119 -14.54 -32.25 -5.51
C LYS A 119 -13.94 -33.29 -4.56
N GLU A 120 -13.53 -34.44 -5.10
CA GLU A 120 -12.94 -35.52 -4.30
C GLU A 120 -11.47 -35.22 -3.98
N LEU A 121 -10.73 -34.68 -4.96
CA LEU A 121 -9.37 -34.18 -4.73
C LEU A 121 -9.36 -33.10 -3.63
N ALA A 122 -10.29 -32.16 -3.63
CA ALA A 122 -10.40 -31.13 -2.60
C ALA A 122 -10.64 -31.75 -1.20
N ARG A 123 -11.56 -32.71 -1.10
CA ARG A 123 -11.84 -33.44 0.15
C ARG A 123 -10.60 -34.16 0.68
N LEU A 124 -9.81 -34.78 -0.20
CA LEU A 124 -8.60 -35.48 0.18
C LEU A 124 -7.44 -34.52 0.53
N PHE A 125 -7.28 -33.41 -0.19
CA PHE A 125 -6.26 -32.41 0.10
C PHE A 125 -6.55 -31.68 1.41
N ASP A 126 -7.81 -31.33 1.69
CA ASP A 126 -8.21 -30.76 2.97
C ASP A 126 -7.91 -31.71 4.13
N ALA A 127 -8.32 -32.98 4.01
CA ALA A 127 -7.97 -34.00 4.99
C ALA A 127 -6.45 -34.17 5.12
N TYR A 128 -5.68 -34.13 4.03
CA TYR A 128 -4.22 -34.24 4.08
C TYR A 128 -3.55 -33.07 4.80
N MET A 129 -4.01 -31.84 4.56
CA MET A 129 -3.39 -30.62 5.11
C MET A 129 -3.85 -30.31 6.54
N HIS A 130 -5.04 -30.78 6.95
CA HIS A 130 -5.69 -30.34 8.19
C HIS A 130 -6.11 -31.46 9.15
N SER A 131 -6.06 -32.76 8.80
CA SER A 131 -6.42 -33.83 9.76
C SER A 131 -5.40 -34.00 10.89
N ASP A 132 -4.15 -33.61 10.65
CA ASP A 132 -3.09 -33.48 11.66
C ASP A 132 -2.10 -32.39 11.26
N ASP A 133 -1.14 -32.07 12.12
CA ASP A 133 -0.19 -30.97 11.89
C ASP A 133 1.10 -31.39 11.14
N ARG A 134 1.27 -32.65 10.70
CA ARG A 134 2.52 -33.12 10.09
C ARG A 134 2.86 -32.40 8.79
N PHE A 135 1.86 -32.17 7.93
CA PHE A 135 2.04 -31.39 6.70
C PHE A 135 2.41 -29.93 7.02
N ALA A 136 1.65 -29.27 7.89
CA ALA A 136 1.97 -27.91 8.31
C ALA A 136 3.38 -27.80 8.94
N ARG A 137 3.79 -28.79 9.74
CA ARG A 137 5.13 -28.84 10.33
C ARG A 137 6.23 -29.04 9.28
N SER A 138 6.04 -29.91 8.29
CA SER A 138 7.04 -30.13 7.23
C SER A 138 7.26 -28.89 6.34
N VAL A 139 6.22 -28.06 6.18
CA VAL A 139 6.27 -26.86 5.32
C VAL A 139 6.71 -25.60 6.08
N PHE A 140 6.26 -25.41 7.33
CA PHE A 140 6.28 -24.08 7.98
C PHE A 140 7.12 -23.96 9.28
N THR A 141 7.90 -24.96 9.70
CA THR A 141 8.61 -24.90 11.00
C THR A 141 10.07 -24.42 10.97
N ALA A 142 10.70 -24.29 9.80
CA ALA A 142 12.08 -23.81 9.67
C ALA A 142 12.16 -22.27 9.59
N ASP A 143 13.29 -21.66 9.95
CA ASP A 143 13.46 -20.20 9.95
C ASP A 143 13.33 -19.54 8.57
N THR A 144 13.56 -20.30 7.49
CA THR A 144 13.46 -19.82 6.10
C THR A 144 12.19 -20.38 5.45
N GLN A 145 11.27 -19.49 5.09
CA GLN A 145 9.92 -19.83 4.61
C GLN A 145 9.79 -19.66 3.09
N ILE A 146 8.91 -20.43 2.46
CA ILE A 146 8.66 -20.42 1.00
C ILE A 146 8.12 -19.06 0.54
N GLY A 147 7.23 -18.48 1.35
CA GLY A 147 6.78 -17.10 1.21
C GLY A 147 7.51 -16.19 2.19
N ARG A 148 7.92 -15.00 1.72
CA ARG A 148 8.27 -13.88 2.60
C ARG A 148 7.21 -12.80 2.47
N SER A 149 6.95 -12.07 3.55
CA SER A 149 6.24 -10.80 3.43
C SER A 149 7.11 -9.85 2.62
N LEU A 150 6.57 -9.34 1.50
CA LEU A 150 7.11 -8.16 0.86
C LEU A 150 6.51 -6.96 1.60
N VAL A 151 7.36 -6.05 2.07
CA VAL A 151 6.87 -4.77 2.58
C VAL A 151 6.13 -4.08 1.44
N ARG A 152 4.98 -3.48 1.72
CA ARG A 152 4.43 -2.49 0.78
C ARG A 152 5.44 -1.35 0.71
N GLU A 153 5.94 -1.10 -0.48
CA GLU A 153 6.93 -0.04 -0.70
C GLU A 153 6.32 1.33 -0.33
N GLU A 154 4.99 1.48 -0.45
CA GLU A 154 4.24 2.66 0.01
C GLU A 154 4.11 2.78 1.55
N ALA A 155 4.55 1.78 2.31
CA ALA A 155 4.66 1.85 3.77
C ALA A 155 6.06 2.29 4.23
N LEU A 156 7.03 2.40 3.31
CA LEU A 156 8.35 2.94 3.62
C LEU A 156 8.31 4.47 3.54
N PRO A 157 9.07 5.15 4.42
CA PRO A 157 9.48 6.52 4.18
C PRO A 157 10.14 6.64 2.82
N GLU A 158 9.57 7.51 1.98
CA GLU A 158 10.46 8.34 1.20
C GLU A 158 11.28 9.16 2.20
N GLY A 159 12.57 8.92 2.08
CA GLY A 159 13.70 9.16 2.94
C GLY A 159 13.56 9.16 4.46
N ASP A 160 14.38 8.31 5.04
CA ASP A 160 15.30 8.74 6.09
C ASP A 160 16.76 8.51 5.59
N TYR A 161 17.36 9.14 4.54
CA TYR A 161 17.17 10.37 3.72
C TYR A 161 16.15 11.42 4.20
N THR A 162 15.49 12.16 3.30
CA THR A 162 14.06 12.56 3.37
C THR A 162 13.59 12.96 1.96
N GLU A 163 13.46 11.95 1.08
CA GLU A 163 12.62 12.09 -0.10
C GLU A 163 11.26 12.57 0.44
N ILE A 164 10.78 13.70 -0.04
CA ILE A 164 9.44 14.15 0.34
C ILE A 164 8.53 13.13 -0.33
N LEU A 165 7.75 12.35 0.43
CA LEU A 165 6.90 11.30 -0.13
C LEU A 165 6.19 11.83 -1.37
N ASP A 166 6.13 11.04 -2.43
CA ASP A 166 5.63 11.51 -3.72
C ASP A 166 4.25 12.20 -3.63
N TRP A 167 3.39 11.79 -2.70
CA TRP A 167 2.12 12.48 -2.40
C TRP A 167 2.23 13.76 -1.54
N GLU A 168 3.32 13.96 -0.79
CA GLU A 168 3.69 15.22 -0.15
C GLU A 168 4.37 16.20 -1.14
N ARG A 169 4.87 15.74 -2.30
CA ARG A 169 5.46 16.59 -3.35
C ARG A 169 4.38 17.23 -4.23
N ALA A 170 4.17 18.53 -4.05
CA ALA A 170 3.25 19.30 -4.90
C ALA A 170 3.59 19.28 -6.41
N THR A 171 4.85 19.01 -6.80
CA THR A 171 5.20 18.80 -8.22
C THR A 171 4.78 17.41 -8.69
N TRP A 172 5.07 16.36 -7.92
CA TRP A 172 4.71 14.99 -8.29
C TRP A 172 3.20 14.80 -8.39
N LEU A 173 2.42 15.40 -7.49
CA LEU A 173 0.96 15.41 -7.60
C LEU A 173 0.45 16.01 -8.92
N ILE A 174 1.21 16.92 -9.55
CA ILE A 174 0.90 17.48 -10.88
C ILE A 174 1.46 16.57 -12.00
N GLU A 175 2.67 16.06 -11.83
CA GLU A 175 3.40 15.23 -12.81
C GLU A 175 2.76 13.84 -13.00
N SER A 176 2.19 13.27 -11.93
CA SER A 176 1.55 11.94 -11.91
C SER A 176 0.04 11.95 -12.15
N ALA A 177 -0.59 13.13 -12.26
CA ALA A 177 -2.03 13.24 -12.43
C ALA A 177 -2.48 12.85 -13.85
N THR A 178 -3.59 12.12 -13.94
CA THR A 178 -4.18 11.74 -15.25
C THR A 178 -4.80 12.92 -15.99
N ALA A 179 -5.17 13.98 -15.26
CA ALA A 179 -5.72 15.21 -15.76
C ALA A 179 -5.42 16.37 -14.81
N ALA A 180 -5.25 17.59 -15.35
CA ALA A 180 -5.05 18.82 -14.58
C ALA A 180 -5.94 19.96 -15.11
N SER A 181 -6.45 20.79 -14.20
CA SER A 181 -7.21 22.00 -14.53
C SER A 181 -6.95 23.09 -13.49
N VAL A 182 -7.21 24.35 -13.85
CA VAL A 182 -7.10 25.48 -12.92
C VAL A 182 -8.42 26.23 -12.79
N SER A 183 -8.69 26.69 -11.56
CA SER A 183 -9.81 27.53 -11.20
C SER A 183 -9.36 28.69 -10.30
N ILE A 184 -10.28 29.60 -10.06
CA ILE A 184 -10.12 30.72 -9.13
C ILE A 184 -10.12 30.21 -7.69
N CYS A 185 -9.25 30.75 -6.83
CA CYS A 185 -9.28 30.47 -5.39
C CYS A 185 -10.59 31.00 -4.76
N ALA A 186 -11.52 30.09 -4.47
CA ALA A 186 -12.82 30.40 -3.89
C ALA A 186 -12.73 31.25 -2.60
N CYS A 187 -11.73 31.00 -1.75
CA CYS A 187 -11.50 31.80 -0.53
C CYS A 187 -11.10 33.25 -0.84
N ARG A 188 -10.22 33.47 -1.82
CA ARG A 188 -9.78 34.82 -2.23
C ARG A 188 -10.88 35.54 -3.00
N HIS A 189 -11.64 34.83 -3.84
CA HIS A 189 -12.78 35.37 -4.57
C HIS A 189 -13.94 35.79 -3.64
N LYS A 190 -14.26 34.98 -2.63
CA LYS A 190 -15.19 35.40 -1.57
C LYS A 190 -14.68 36.68 -0.87
N ALA A 191 -13.37 36.77 -0.62
CA ALA A 191 -12.79 37.97 -0.02
C ALA A 191 -12.83 39.19 -0.96
N SER A 192 -12.73 39.03 -2.29
CA SER A 192 -12.80 40.16 -3.24
C SER A 192 -14.20 40.75 -3.31
N HIS A 193 -15.26 39.92 -3.27
CA HIS A 193 -16.64 40.40 -3.12
C HIS A 193 -16.91 41.17 -1.81
N LEU A 194 -16.01 41.07 -0.83
CA LEU A 194 -16.09 41.76 0.46
C LEU A 194 -15.08 42.92 0.59
N GLY A 195 -14.35 43.26 -0.47
CA GLY A 195 -13.28 44.28 -0.44
C GLY A 195 -12.08 43.90 0.45
N LYS A 196 -11.87 42.61 0.72
CA LYS A 196 -10.89 42.06 1.69
C LYS A 196 -9.90 41.05 1.08
N ALA A 197 -9.85 40.96 -0.25
CA ALA A 197 -8.85 40.14 -0.94
C ALA A 197 -7.44 40.72 -0.77
N CYS A 198 -6.43 39.87 -0.96
CA CYS A 198 -5.05 40.31 -1.21
C CYS A 198 -4.72 40.13 -2.69
N ASP A 199 -3.76 40.90 -3.19
CA ASP A 199 -3.42 41.00 -4.62
C ASP A 199 -2.64 39.78 -5.18
N ARG A 200 -2.67 38.65 -4.48
CA ARG A 200 -2.02 37.41 -4.90
C ARG A 200 -2.84 36.69 -5.97
N LEU A 201 -2.16 36.01 -6.89
CA LEU A 201 -2.67 35.36 -8.09
C LEU A 201 -4.00 34.63 -7.84
N GLN A 202 -5.08 35.13 -8.44
CA GLN A 202 -6.44 34.65 -8.16
C GLN A 202 -6.77 33.32 -8.83
N GLU A 203 -6.28 33.08 -10.05
CA GLU A 203 -6.33 31.79 -10.74
C GLU A 203 -5.14 30.92 -10.30
N ASN A 204 -5.32 30.19 -9.19
CA ASN A 204 -4.25 29.38 -8.60
C ASN A 204 -4.76 28.14 -7.81
N CYS A 205 -6.04 27.78 -7.99
CA CYS A 205 -6.61 26.55 -7.45
C CYS A 205 -6.45 25.45 -8.50
N ILE A 206 -5.50 24.53 -8.29
CA ILE A 206 -5.21 23.46 -9.25
C ILE A 206 -6.06 22.25 -8.84
N ALA A 207 -6.89 21.74 -9.75
CA ALA A 207 -7.60 20.48 -9.58
C ALA A 207 -6.94 19.39 -10.42
N LEU A 208 -7.01 18.15 -9.93
CA LEU A 208 -6.24 17.01 -10.41
C LEU A 208 -7.14 15.77 -10.56
N ASN A 209 -6.76 14.85 -11.45
CA ASN A 209 -7.43 13.57 -11.66
C ASN A 209 -8.95 13.74 -11.91
N MET A 210 -9.79 12.89 -11.31
CA MET A 210 -11.25 13.02 -11.36
C MET A 210 -11.77 14.40 -10.89
N GLY A 211 -11.04 15.09 -10.00
CA GLY A 211 -11.37 16.46 -9.61
C GLY A 211 -11.23 17.45 -10.76
N ALA A 212 -10.17 17.31 -11.57
CA ALA A 212 -9.97 18.14 -12.77
C ALA A 212 -11.09 17.91 -13.80
N GLU A 213 -11.39 16.64 -14.09
CA GLU A 213 -12.43 16.25 -15.05
C GLU A 213 -13.81 16.78 -14.65
N ILE A 214 -14.19 16.64 -13.38
CA ILE A 214 -15.47 17.14 -12.85
C ILE A 214 -15.56 18.66 -12.98
N LEU A 215 -14.53 19.41 -12.59
CA LEU A 215 -14.60 20.87 -12.64
C LEU A 215 -14.58 21.42 -14.08
N VAL A 216 -13.82 20.82 -14.99
CA VAL A 216 -13.85 21.17 -16.42
C VAL A 216 -15.21 20.86 -17.04
N LYS A 217 -15.75 19.66 -16.80
CA LYS A 217 -17.06 19.23 -17.32
C LYS A 217 -18.21 20.18 -16.95
N ASN A 218 -18.15 20.77 -15.75
CA ASN A 218 -19.18 21.69 -15.25
C ASN A 218 -18.85 23.17 -15.44
N GLY A 219 -17.77 23.52 -16.16
CA GLY A 219 -17.40 24.92 -16.44
C GLY A 219 -16.85 25.69 -15.24
N PHE A 220 -16.42 25.00 -14.18
CA PHE A 220 -15.85 25.61 -12.96
C PHE A 220 -14.32 25.77 -13.02
N ALA A 221 -13.66 25.10 -13.97
CA ALA A 221 -12.21 25.18 -14.20
C ALA A 221 -11.92 25.09 -15.71
N ARG A 222 -10.77 25.62 -16.14
CA ARG A 222 -10.23 25.40 -17.49
C ARG A 222 -9.15 24.30 -17.44
N PRO A 223 -9.05 23.41 -18.44
CA PRO A 223 -7.96 22.44 -18.51
C PRO A 223 -6.61 23.16 -18.64
N VAL A 224 -5.55 22.56 -18.12
CA VAL A 224 -4.16 23.05 -18.23
C VAL A 224 -3.22 21.89 -18.53
N SER A 225 -2.09 22.20 -19.17
CA SER A 225 -1.00 21.22 -19.30
C SER A 225 -0.25 21.04 -17.97
N THR A 226 0.47 19.93 -17.80
CA THR A 226 1.37 19.68 -16.67
C THR A 226 2.38 20.83 -16.50
N ALA A 227 2.98 21.31 -17.59
CA ALA A 227 3.94 22.41 -17.57
C ALA A 227 3.31 23.76 -17.14
N GLU A 228 2.08 24.04 -17.56
CA GLU A 228 1.34 25.22 -17.13
C GLU A 228 0.94 25.13 -15.65
N ALA A 229 0.48 23.97 -15.18
CA ALA A 229 0.17 23.73 -13.76
C ALA A 229 1.41 23.92 -12.86
N LEU A 230 2.58 23.40 -13.29
CA LEU A 230 3.86 23.64 -12.62
C LEU A 230 4.24 25.14 -12.62
N THR A 231 3.98 25.87 -13.72
CA THR A 231 4.22 27.33 -13.80
C THR A 231 3.32 28.12 -12.84
N ILE A 232 2.05 27.73 -12.69
CA ILE A 232 1.09 28.34 -11.75
C ILE A 232 1.49 28.03 -10.29
N LEU A 233 1.98 26.82 -10.04
CA LEU A 233 2.54 26.43 -8.74
C LEU A 233 3.78 27.27 -8.38
N GLU A 234 4.73 27.47 -9.30
CA GLU A 234 5.94 28.24 -9.01
C GLU A 234 5.63 29.72 -8.76
N ARG A 235 4.81 30.36 -9.62
CA ARG A 235 4.32 31.72 -9.41
C ARG A 235 3.56 31.89 -8.08
N SER A 236 2.98 30.81 -7.56
CA SER A 236 2.33 30.82 -6.24
C SER A 236 3.36 30.82 -5.10
N LYS A 237 4.43 30.02 -5.21
CA LYS A 237 5.55 30.02 -4.23
C LYS A 237 6.24 31.38 -4.17
N ASP A 238 6.50 32.01 -5.31
CA ASP A 238 7.10 33.35 -5.42
C ASP A 238 6.32 34.41 -4.62
N GLN A 239 4.99 34.29 -4.58
CA GLN A 239 4.10 35.17 -3.83
C GLN A 239 3.93 34.79 -2.33
N GLY A 240 4.72 33.83 -1.85
CA GLY A 240 4.69 33.33 -0.48
C GLY A 240 3.39 32.60 -0.13
N LEU A 241 2.79 31.91 -1.10
CA LEU A 241 1.62 31.05 -0.86
C LEU A 241 2.08 29.67 -0.39
N ALA A 242 1.45 29.18 0.68
CA ALA A 242 1.65 27.83 1.18
C ALA A 242 0.79 26.84 0.40
N GLN A 243 1.39 25.75 -0.07
CA GLN A 243 0.69 24.66 -0.72
C GLN A 243 -0.07 23.83 0.31
N THR A 244 -1.32 23.48 0.01
CA THR A 244 -2.15 22.54 0.77
C THR A 244 -2.90 21.66 -0.23
N GLY A 245 -2.83 20.34 -0.09
CA GLY A 245 -3.48 19.38 -1.00
C GLY A 245 -4.69 18.68 -0.39
N ASP A 246 -5.30 17.79 -1.17
CA ASP A 246 -6.21 16.78 -0.62
C ASP A 246 -5.42 15.78 0.25
N ASN A 247 -5.96 15.37 1.39
CA ASN A 247 -5.27 14.50 2.35
C ASN A 247 -5.42 13.02 1.97
N VAL A 248 -4.82 12.63 0.84
CA VAL A 248 -4.75 11.25 0.32
C VAL A 248 -3.40 10.98 -0.33
N GLN A 249 -2.94 9.73 -0.32
CA GLN A 249 -1.70 9.34 -1.02
C GLN A 249 -1.92 9.18 -2.53
N LYS A 250 -3.01 8.52 -2.92
CA LYS A 250 -3.31 8.14 -4.31
C LYS A 250 -4.56 8.86 -4.82
N GLY A 251 -4.46 9.46 -6.00
CA GLY A 251 -5.59 10.12 -6.68
C GLY A 251 -6.07 11.42 -6.03
N ALA A 252 -5.14 12.24 -5.50
CA ALA A 252 -5.47 13.54 -4.91
C ALA A 252 -6.28 14.41 -5.89
N ALA A 253 -7.34 15.07 -5.38
CA ALA A 253 -8.27 15.82 -6.21
C ALA A 253 -7.89 17.29 -6.45
N TYR A 254 -7.01 17.88 -5.62
CA TYR A 254 -6.63 19.30 -5.72
C TYR A 254 -5.32 19.65 -5.02
N ILE A 255 -4.73 20.77 -5.45
CA ILE A 255 -3.72 21.58 -4.75
C ILE A 255 -4.24 23.02 -4.65
N CYS A 256 -4.40 23.50 -3.42
CA CYS A 256 -4.74 24.87 -3.10
C CYS A 256 -3.48 25.66 -2.72
N ASN A 257 -3.28 26.81 -3.36
CA ASN A 257 -2.17 27.74 -3.10
C ASN A 257 -2.65 28.87 -2.15
N CYS A 258 -2.47 28.64 -0.84
CA CYS A 258 -3.15 29.34 0.24
C CYS A 258 -2.36 30.52 0.85
N CYS A 259 -3.08 31.57 1.24
CA CYS A 259 -2.57 32.70 2.01
C CYS A 259 -3.26 32.81 3.39
N GLY A 260 -2.51 33.18 4.43
CA GLY A 260 -3.00 33.32 5.82
C GLY A 260 -4.07 34.42 6.06
N CYS A 261 -4.29 35.30 5.08
CA CYS A 261 -5.31 36.36 5.15
C CYS A 261 -6.68 35.92 4.60
N CYS A 262 -6.74 35.27 3.43
CA CYS A 262 -8.01 34.92 2.78
C CYS A 262 -8.45 33.47 3.01
N CYS A 263 -7.53 32.51 3.14
CA CYS A 263 -7.88 31.08 3.25
C CYS A 263 -8.64 30.79 4.56
N GLU A 264 -9.79 30.13 4.47
CA GLU A 264 -10.59 29.78 5.66
C GLU A 264 -9.88 28.75 6.54
N MET A 265 -9.21 27.75 5.96
CA MET A 265 -8.46 26.74 6.73
C MET A 265 -7.29 27.36 7.49
N MET A 266 -6.54 28.29 6.87
CA MET A 266 -5.46 29.02 7.55
C MET A 266 -5.99 29.92 8.67
N LYS A 267 -7.14 30.58 8.47
CA LYS A 267 -7.80 31.37 9.52
C LYS A 267 -8.35 30.50 10.66
N ALA A 268 -8.82 29.29 10.38
CA ALA A 268 -9.24 28.36 11.43
C ALA A 268 -8.06 28.00 12.36
N VAL A 269 -6.88 27.72 11.81
CA VAL A 269 -5.66 27.51 12.60
C VAL A 269 -5.27 28.78 13.39
N ARG A 270 -5.15 29.92 12.69
CA ARG A 270 -4.52 31.15 13.18
C ARG A 270 -5.41 31.99 14.10
N VAL A 271 -6.70 32.11 13.78
CA VAL A 271 -7.64 33.03 14.44
C VAL A 271 -8.54 32.28 15.43
N MET A 272 -8.92 31.04 15.11
CA MET A 272 -9.81 30.24 15.96
C MET A 272 -9.06 29.25 16.87
N GLY A 273 -7.72 29.20 16.77
CA GLY A 273 -6.91 28.25 17.54
C GLY A 273 -7.15 26.77 17.17
N LEU A 274 -7.82 26.48 16.05
CA LEU A 274 -8.10 25.12 15.60
C LEU A 274 -6.84 24.55 14.94
N ARG A 275 -5.84 24.23 15.76
CA ARG A 275 -4.48 23.83 15.33
C ARG A 275 -4.45 22.60 14.41
N ASN A 276 -5.53 21.81 14.36
CA ASN A 276 -5.73 20.65 13.48
C ASN A 276 -6.64 20.91 12.25
N ALA A 277 -7.04 22.15 11.97
CA ALA A 277 -7.89 22.47 10.81
C ALA A 277 -7.18 22.28 9.44
N ILE A 278 -5.86 22.16 9.47
CA ILE A 278 -5.02 21.67 8.37
C ILE A 278 -4.15 20.56 8.96
N VAL A 279 -4.14 19.39 8.32
CA VAL A 279 -3.22 18.30 8.70
C VAL A 279 -1.79 18.75 8.40
N THR A 280 -0.88 18.57 9.37
CA THR A 280 0.53 18.96 9.21
C THR A 280 1.25 18.00 8.26
N SER A 281 2.28 18.47 7.56
CA SER A 281 3.17 17.57 6.80
C SER A 281 4.06 16.75 7.75
N ASN A 282 4.72 15.70 7.25
CA ASN A 282 5.73 14.94 8.01
C ASN A 282 6.97 15.76 8.40
N TRP A 283 7.00 17.04 8.04
CA TRP A 283 8.10 17.97 8.22
C TRP A 283 7.75 19.07 9.21
N THR A 284 8.76 19.57 9.93
CA THR A 284 8.68 20.80 10.72
C THR A 284 9.91 21.67 10.43
N VAL A 285 9.83 22.95 10.79
CA VAL A 285 10.99 23.84 10.69
C VAL A 285 11.91 23.64 11.90
N GLU A 286 13.17 24.03 11.75
CA GLU A 286 14.10 24.19 12.84
C GLU A 286 14.84 25.51 12.65
N ILE A 287 15.00 26.27 13.75
CA ILE A 287 15.63 27.59 13.74
C ILE A 287 16.95 27.52 14.50
N ASP A 288 18.05 27.77 13.80
CA ASP A 288 19.38 27.93 14.36
C ASP A 288 19.50 29.35 14.94
N GLU A 289 19.34 29.47 16.26
CA GLU A 289 19.42 30.76 16.94
C GLU A 289 20.79 31.44 16.78
N SER A 290 21.88 30.69 16.60
CA SER A 290 23.22 31.28 16.40
C SER A 290 23.28 32.11 15.10
N LYS A 291 22.72 31.57 14.00
CA LYS A 291 22.66 32.22 12.68
C LYS A 291 21.51 33.22 12.55
N CYS A 292 20.58 33.26 13.50
CA CYS A 292 19.42 34.13 13.43
C CYS A 292 19.78 35.59 13.72
N ARG A 293 19.60 36.47 12.71
CA ARG A 293 19.86 37.93 12.81
C ARG A 293 18.65 38.76 13.27
N GLY A 294 17.55 38.13 13.72
CA GLY A 294 16.42 38.85 14.30
C GLY A 294 15.52 39.66 13.35
N CYS A 295 15.68 39.52 12.02
CA CYS A 295 15.03 40.42 11.05
C CYS A 295 13.50 40.28 10.88
N GLY A 296 12.85 39.33 11.56
CA GLY A 296 11.38 39.19 11.57
C GLY A 296 10.71 38.75 10.26
N LYS A 297 11.45 38.50 9.17
CA LYS A 297 10.87 38.08 7.88
C LYS A 297 10.14 36.75 7.95
N CYS A 298 10.70 35.78 8.66
CA CYS A 298 10.09 34.46 8.87
C CYS A 298 8.75 34.54 9.61
N ALA A 299 8.63 35.38 10.64
CA ALA A 299 7.38 35.66 11.34
C ALA A 299 6.30 36.21 10.39
N LYS A 300 6.63 37.23 9.60
CA LYS A 300 5.72 37.85 8.61
C LYS A 300 5.29 36.90 7.48
N LEU A 301 6.08 35.87 7.17
CA LEU A 301 5.81 34.89 6.12
C LEU A 301 5.04 33.66 6.64
N CYS A 302 4.94 33.44 7.95
CA CYS A 302 4.24 32.30 8.49
C CYS A 302 2.72 32.44 8.25
N PRO A 303 2.06 31.60 7.43
CA PRO A 303 0.64 31.76 7.09
C PRO A 303 -0.30 31.52 8.28
N VAL A 304 0.23 30.97 9.38
CA VAL A 304 -0.47 30.64 10.63
C VAL A 304 0.12 31.34 11.86
N GLU A 305 1.04 32.30 11.68
CA GLU A 305 1.63 33.14 12.75
C GLU A 305 2.27 32.37 13.94
N LEU A 306 2.85 31.19 13.69
CA LEU A 306 3.51 30.35 14.70
C LEU A 306 5.03 30.60 14.87
N ILE A 307 5.52 31.79 14.52
CA ILE A 307 6.95 32.16 14.65
C ILE A 307 7.05 33.49 15.39
N ASP A 308 7.55 33.43 16.62
CA ASP A 308 7.71 34.57 17.51
C ASP A 308 9.10 35.19 17.43
N MET A 309 9.16 36.51 17.64
CA MET A 309 10.40 37.27 17.71
C MET A 309 10.72 37.61 19.18
N VAL A 310 11.31 36.65 19.88
CA VAL A 310 11.59 36.70 21.32
C VAL A 310 12.84 37.55 21.58
N PRO A 311 12.82 38.50 22.55
CA PRO A 311 14.00 39.21 22.99
C PRO A 311 15.08 38.25 23.53
N VAL A 312 16.34 38.57 23.25
CA VAL A 312 17.50 37.93 23.89
C VAL A 312 18.47 39.01 24.35
N ASP A 313 19.11 38.76 25.48
CA ASP A 313 20.13 39.66 26.02
C ASP A 313 21.33 39.74 25.08
N SER A 314 21.95 40.91 25.01
CA SER A 314 23.16 41.12 24.21
C SER A 314 24.37 40.88 25.09
N GLU A 315 25.14 39.82 24.79
CA GLU A 315 26.40 39.49 25.48
C GLU A 315 27.36 40.71 25.54
N ASP A 316 27.38 41.53 24.48
CA ASP A 316 28.20 42.74 24.35
C ASP A 316 27.63 44.01 25.05
N GLY A 317 26.55 43.91 25.84
CA GLY A 317 25.87 45.09 26.44
C GLY A 317 25.17 46.03 25.44
N GLY A 318 25.07 45.63 24.17
CA GLY A 318 24.41 46.38 23.10
C GLY A 318 22.87 46.35 23.17
N LYS A 319 22.21 46.99 22.20
CA LYS A 319 20.74 47.01 22.10
C LYS A 319 20.17 45.58 22.09
N PRO A 320 19.06 45.31 22.82
CA PRO A 320 18.48 43.97 22.91
C PRO A 320 18.15 43.43 21.52
N ARG A 321 18.67 42.22 21.24
CA ARG A 321 18.43 41.55 19.95
C ARG A 321 17.14 40.73 20.07
N LYS A 322 16.56 40.37 18.92
CA LYS A 322 15.45 39.40 18.88
C LYS A 322 15.91 38.14 18.14
N LYS A 323 15.47 36.97 18.59
CA LYS A 323 15.66 35.69 17.89
C LYS A 323 14.29 35.14 17.50
N ALA A 324 14.26 34.42 16.38
CA ALA A 324 13.05 33.74 15.94
C ALA A 324 12.94 32.41 16.68
N ARG A 325 11.78 32.14 17.30
CA ARG A 325 11.41 30.85 17.90
C ARG A 325 10.07 30.39 17.32
N HIS A 326 9.74 29.10 17.43
CA HIS A 326 8.48 28.57 16.94
C HIS A 326 8.00 27.39 17.79
N GLU A 327 6.68 27.20 17.88
CA GLU A 327 6.12 25.97 18.43
C GLU A 327 6.24 24.85 17.38
N GLY A 328 7.15 23.90 17.61
CA GLY A 328 7.48 22.84 16.63
C GLY A 328 6.36 21.85 16.34
N GLU A 329 5.48 21.61 17.32
CA GLU A 329 4.35 20.69 17.22
C GLU A 329 3.31 21.20 16.20
N PHE A 330 2.90 22.46 16.32
CA PHE A 330 1.77 23.03 15.58
C PHE A 330 2.14 23.68 14.25
N CYS A 331 3.44 23.86 13.97
CA CYS A 331 3.93 24.27 12.66
C CYS A 331 3.30 23.39 11.57
N LEU A 332 2.84 23.95 10.44
CA LEU A 332 2.31 23.13 9.33
C LEU A 332 3.40 22.36 8.55
N GLY A 333 4.67 22.79 8.69
CA GLY A 333 5.79 22.29 7.87
C GLY A 333 5.83 22.83 6.44
N CYS A 334 5.01 23.82 6.09
CA CYS A 334 4.89 24.37 4.73
C CYS A 334 6.14 25.07 4.13
N GLY A 335 7.25 25.18 4.87
CA GLY A 335 8.50 25.76 4.38
C GLY A 335 8.52 27.26 4.04
N VAL A 336 7.39 27.96 3.96
CA VAL A 336 7.33 29.36 3.46
C VAL A 336 8.25 30.34 4.21
N CYS A 337 8.53 30.12 5.49
CA CYS A 337 9.45 30.96 6.25
C CYS A 337 10.95 30.76 5.88
N TYR A 338 11.32 29.62 5.30
CA TYR A 338 12.69 29.31 4.84
C TYR A 338 13.13 30.28 3.74
N THR A 339 12.26 30.54 2.76
CA THR A 339 12.57 31.41 1.59
C THR A 339 12.93 32.84 2.00
N GLY A 340 12.39 33.33 3.12
CA GLY A 340 12.72 34.64 3.67
C GLY A 340 14.04 34.73 4.44
N CYS A 341 14.66 33.59 4.79
CA CYS A 341 15.77 33.52 5.74
C CYS A 341 17.16 33.68 5.08
N LYS A 342 17.49 34.91 4.66
CA LYS A 342 18.81 35.26 4.06
C LYS A 342 20.04 35.09 4.98
N SER A 343 19.93 34.48 6.16
CA SER A 343 21.09 34.11 7.01
C SER A 343 21.25 32.59 7.18
N GLY A 344 20.47 31.77 6.46
CA GLY A 344 20.57 30.31 6.57
C GLY A 344 20.20 29.75 7.95
N ALA A 345 19.45 30.51 8.74
CA ALA A 345 19.07 30.16 10.10
C ALA A 345 17.82 29.28 10.21
N ILE A 346 17.17 28.95 9.09
CA ILE A 346 16.00 28.07 9.05
C ILE A 346 16.34 26.87 8.17
N ARG A 347 15.96 25.67 8.61
CA ARG A 347 15.98 24.44 7.81
C ARG A 347 14.69 23.65 8.05
N MET A 348 14.36 22.75 7.13
CA MET A 348 13.33 21.74 7.35
C MET A 348 13.96 20.51 8.00
N LYS A 349 13.23 19.83 8.90
CA LYS A 349 13.58 18.52 9.45
C LYS A 349 12.36 17.61 9.55
N PRO A 350 12.51 16.29 9.46
CA PRO A 350 11.40 15.36 9.70
C PRO A 350 10.87 15.49 11.14
N ARG A 351 9.59 15.18 11.33
CA ARG A 351 8.96 15.06 12.65
C ARG A 351 9.31 13.73 13.29
N VAL A 352 9.53 13.76 14.61
CA VAL A 352 9.74 12.54 15.43
C VAL A 352 8.54 11.57 15.32
N LYS A 353 7.32 12.10 15.20
CA LYS A 353 6.11 11.34 14.94
C LYS A 353 5.60 11.66 13.54
N ARG A 354 5.57 10.65 12.66
CA ARG A 354 4.99 10.76 11.31
C ARG A 354 3.49 11.03 11.38
N VAL A 355 3.01 11.84 10.45
CA VAL A 355 1.59 12.17 10.28
C VAL A 355 0.98 11.17 9.32
N PHE A 356 -0.18 10.62 9.69
CA PHE A 356 -0.89 9.63 8.87
C PHE A 356 -1.69 10.30 7.76
N THR A 357 -1.40 9.95 6.51
CA THR A 357 -2.18 10.31 5.33
C THR A 357 -2.88 9.05 4.78
N PRO A 358 -4.22 9.02 4.67
CA PRO A 358 -4.97 7.88 4.12
C PRO A 358 -4.55 7.52 2.69
N GLU A 359 -4.55 6.22 2.33
CA GLU A 359 -4.13 5.78 0.98
C GLU A 359 -5.02 6.37 -0.12
N THR A 360 -6.34 6.33 0.03
CA THR A 360 -7.31 6.82 -0.96
C THR A 360 -8.39 7.74 -0.38
N THR A 361 -9.15 8.40 -1.25
CA THR A 361 -10.35 9.17 -0.89
C THR A 361 -11.38 8.35 -0.11
N PHE A 362 -11.51 7.06 -0.40
CA PHE A 362 -12.36 6.15 0.36
C PHE A 362 -11.88 6.03 1.81
N ASP A 363 -10.59 5.74 2.01
CA ASP A 363 -10.01 5.52 3.34
C ASP A 363 -10.08 6.81 4.19
N LYS A 364 -9.84 7.96 3.55
CA LYS A 364 -10.04 9.30 4.16
C LYS A 364 -11.48 9.50 4.64
N ILE A 365 -12.47 9.18 3.81
CA ILE A 365 -13.89 9.36 4.16
C ILE A 365 -14.30 8.37 5.27
N ILE A 366 -13.85 7.10 5.22
CA ILE A 366 -14.10 6.13 6.30
C ILE A 366 -13.45 6.57 7.61
N ALA A 367 -12.19 7.01 7.60
CA ALA A 367 -11.50 7.52 8.79
C ALA A 367 -12.22 8.74 9.40
N MET A 368 -12.58 9.73 8.57
CA MET A 368 -13.38 10.87 8.99
C MET A 368 -14.75 10.45 9.56
N ALA A 369 -15.37 9.42 9.00
CA ALA A 369 -16.65 8.92 9.49
C ALA A 369 -16.51 8.20 10.84
N ILE A 370 -15.43 7.45 11.07
CA ILE A 370 -15.11 6.84 12.37
C ILE A 370 -14.88 7.92 13.42
N GLU A 371 -13.93 8.83 13.18
CA GLU A 371 -13.53 9.90 14.11
C GLU A 371 -14.68 10.82 14.52
N ARG A 372 -15.69 10.97 13.66
CA ARG A 372 -16.84 11.86 13.86
C ARG A 372 -18.12 11.11 14.30
N GLY A 373 -18.04 9.81 14.59
CA GLY A 373 -19.20 9.00 14.98
C GLY A 373 -20.24 8.79 13.87
N LYS A 374 -19.86 8.99 12.61
CA LYS A 374 -20.73 8.92 11.42
C LYS A 374 -20.59 7.64 10.58
N LEU A 375 -19.72 6.70 10.96
CA LEU A 375 -19.51 5.46 10.20
C LEU A 375 -20.82 4.69 9.97
N ALA A 376 -21.69 4.59 10.98
CA ALA A 376 -22.98 3.91 10.83
C ALA A 376 -23.86 4.56 9.74
N HIS A 377 -23.95 5.90 9.72
CA HIS A 377 -24.67 6.62 8.67
C HIS A 377 -24.07 6.33 7.29
N LEU A 378 -22.75 6.43 7.15
CA LEU A 378 -22.06 6.21 5.88
C LEU A 378 -22.16 4.77 5.35
N VAL A 379 -22.21 3.77 6.23
CA VAL A 379 -22.31 2.34 5.87
C VAL A 379 -23.75 1.91 5.59
N PHE A 380 -24.74 2.56 6.21
CA PHE A 380 -26.16 2.21 6.08
C PHE A 380 -26.98 3.21 5.24
N GLU A 381 -26.42 4.32 4.79
CA GLU A 381 -26.98 5.13 3.70
C GLU A 381 -26.91 4.36 2.37
N GLY A 382 -28.08 4.09 1.79
CA GLY A 382 -28.21 3.34 0.55
C GLY A 382 -28.26 1.83 0.76
N HIS A 383 -29.46 1.29 0.98
CA HIS A 383 -29.71 -0.14 1.01
C HIS A 383 -29.30 -0.80 -0.33
N GLY A 384 -28.23 -1.60 -0.36
CA GLY A 384 -28.01 -2.50 -1.51
C GLY A 384 -26.62 -3.13 -1.72
N HIS A 385 -25.54 -2.34 -1.82
CA HIS A 385 -24.47 -2.71 -2.77
C HIS A 385 -23.01 -2.70 -2.24
N TRP A 386 -22.79 -2.80 -0.93
CA TRP A 386 -21.44 -2.90 -0.37
C TRP A 386 -20.91 -4.35 -0.45
N GLY A 387 -20.21 -4.66 -1.54
CA GLY A 387 -19.54 -5.95 -1.72
C GLY A 387 -18.42 -6.19 -0.68
N TRP A 388 -18.02 -7.46 -0.49
CA TRP A 388 -17.07 -7.88 0.55
C TRP A 388 -15.76 -7.08 0.58
N ARG A 389 -15.27 -6.62 -0.58
CA ARG A 389 -14.07 -5.76 -0.69
C ARG A 389 -14.21 -4.43 0.04
N ALA A 390 -15.41 -3.85 0.06
CA ALA A 390 -15.68 -2.57 0.71
C ALA A 390 -15.76 -2.73 2.24
N PHE A 391 -16.38 -3.82 2.73
CA PHE A 391 -16.32 -4.21 4.14
C PHE A 391 -14.89 -4.52 4.60
N GLY A 392 -14.09 -5.24 3.78
CA GLY A 392 -12.68 -5.51 4.07
C GLY A 392 -11.84 -4.23 4.21
N ARG A 393 -12.08 -3.22 3.37
CA ARG A 393 -11.43 -1.90 3.53
C ARG A 393 -11.89 -1.17 4.79
N ILE A 394 -13.18 -1.20 5.15
CA ILE A 394 -13.67 -0.62 6.41
C ILE A 394 -13.00 -1.27 7.62
N ALA A 395 -12.89 -2.61 7.63
CA ALA A 395 -12.21 -3.35 8.69
C ALA A 395 -10.71 -2.97 8.78
N ALA A 396 -10.01 -2.94 7.64
CA ALA A 396 -8.61 -2.54 7.59
C ALA A 396 -8.38 -1.08 8.03
N VAL A 397 -9.27 -0.14 7.68
CA VAL A 397 -9.18 1.24 8.17
C VAL A 397 -9.42 1.29 9.68
N LEU A 398 -10.44 0.58 10.19
CA LEU A 398 -10.70 0.45 11.63
C LEU A 398 -9.45 -0.03 12.37
N GLU A 399 -8.88 -1.19 12.00
CA GLU A 399 -7.68 -1.79 12.60
C GLU A 399 -6.45 -0.86 12.63
N ASN A 400 -6.37 0.09 11.69
CA ASN A 400 -5.27 1.03 11.59
C ASN A 400 -5.50 2.36 12.33
N THR A 401 -6.72 2.64 12.81
CA THR A 401 -7.00 3.83 13.64
C THR A 401 -6.40 3.70 15.04
N ALA A 402 -5.87 4.79 15.60
CA ALA A 402 -5.27 4.79 16.94
C ALA A 402 -6.23 4.33 18.06
N PRO A 403 -7.54 4.70 18.08
CA PRO A 403 -8.48 4.19 19.08
C PRO A 403 -8.74 2.69 18.96
N ALA A 404 -8.78 2.13 17.75
CA ALA A 404 -8.97 0.70 17.56
C ALA A 404 -7.71 -0.10 17.92
N ARG A 405 -6.51 0.40 17.60
CA ARG A 405 -5.25 -0.21 18.08
C ARG A 405 -5.16 -0.18 19.61
N ALA A 406 -5.62 0.89 20.25
CA ALA A 406 -5.73 0.96 21.71
C ALA A 406 -6.78 -0.02 22.27
N LEU A 407 -7.95 -0.16 21.63
CA LEU A 407 -8.96 -1.15 22.01
C LEU A 407 -8.46 -2.59 21.84
N MET A 408 -7.79 -2.90 20.72
CA MET A 408 -7.27 -4.24 20.42
C MET A 408 -6.08 -4.62 21.32
N ALA A 409 -5.34 -3.64 21.86
CA ALA A 409 -4.32 -3.87 22.87
C ALA A 409 -4.89 -4.19 24.27
N ILE A 410 -6.16 -3.86 24.54
CA ILE A 410 -6.83 -4.15 25.81
C ILE A 410 -7.62 -5.46 25.67
N GLY A 411 -6.91 -6.58 25.82
CA GLY A 411 -7.44 -7.94 25.66
C GLY A 411 -8.80 -8.25 26.32
N PRO A 412 -9.15 -7.70 27.51
CA PRO A 412 -10.46 -7.96 28.14
C PRO A 412 -11.67 -7.23 27.55
N LEU A 413 -11.50 -6.22 26.68
CA LEU A 413 -12.62 -5.36 26.22
C LEU A 413 -13.05 -5.64 24.76
N ARG A 414 -13.16 -6.93 24.41
CA ARG A 414 -13.92 -7.35 23.22
C ARG A 414 -15.40 -7.08 23.46
N SER A 415 -15.93 -6.01 22.86
CA SER A 415 -17.37 -5.75 22.92
C SER A 415 -18.16 -6.77 22.08
N ALA A 416 -19.39 -7.06 22.51
CA ALA A 416 -20.29 -8.01 21.83
C ALA A 416 -20.56 -7.65 20.35
N PHE A 417 -20.33 -6.40 19.95
CA PHE A 417 -20.38 -5.96 18.55
C PHE A 417 -19.30 -6.63 17.69
N PHE A 418 -18.04 -6.66 18.15
CA PHE A 418 -16.94 -7.29 17.40
C PHE A 418 -17.12 -8.82 17.33
N GLU A 419 -17.58 -9.46 18.40
CA GLU A 419 -17.92 -10.88 18.37
C GLU A 419 -19.09 -11.17 17.43
N ALA A 420 -20.13 -10.33 17.39
CA ALA A 420 -21.23 -10.49 16.45
C ALA A 420 -20.76 -10.40 14.98
N VAL A 421 -19.86 -9.48 14.66
CA VAL A 421 -19.26 -9.35 13.31
C VAL A 421 -18.43 -10.59 12.94
N VAL A 422 -17.50 -11.01 13.82
CA VAL A 422 -16.65 -12.19 13.57
C VAL A 422 -17.46 -13.48 13.49
N ARG A 423 -18.47 -13.65 14.36
CA ARG A 423 -19.36 -14.82 14.35
C ARG A 423 -20.18 -14.90 13.06
N LYS A 424 -20.71 -13.78 12.58
CA LYS A 424 -21.51 -13.75 11.34
C LYS A 424 -20.66 -13.99 10.08
N ALA A 425 -19.40 -13.54 10.09
CA ALA A 425 -18.43 -13.83 9.02
C ALA A 425 -18.05 -15.32 8.95
N ARG A 426 -18.07 -16.06 10.07
CA ARG A 426 -17.79 -17.51 10.11
C ARG A 426 -18.96 -18.40 9.69
N THR A 427 -20.19 -17.88 9.67
CA THR A 427 -21.42 -18.63 9.32
C THR A 427 -21.86 -18.44 7.88
N SER A 428 -20.96 -18.08 6.96
CA SER A 428 -21.26 -17.88 5.54
C SER A 428 -20.10 -18.32 4.63
N ILE A 429 -19.39 -19.36 5.07
CA ILE A 429 -18.56 -20.25 4.25
C ILE A 429 -19.33 -21.56 4.11
#